data_AF-A0A7J2KSI8-F1
#
_entry.id   AF-A0A7J2KSI8-F1
#
_cell.length_a   1.000
_cell.length_b   1.000
_cell.length_c   1.000
_cell.angle_alpha   90.00
_cell.angle_beta   90.00
_cell.angle_gamma   90.00
#
_symmetry.space_group_name_H-M   'P 1'
#
loop_
_entity.id
_entity.type
_entity.pdbx_description
1 polymer ?
#
loop_
_entity_poly.entity_id
_entity_poly.type
_entity_poly.pdbx_seq_one_letter_code
_entity_poly.pdbx_strand_id
1 'polypeptide(L)'
;MKNRILLGAGFIIFLGILILFSGCTNPLNNSVKNNHVESIQYFYLPTCPNCIATEPFISYLEKKYDVKINHINVGNSSNRKIAKHYNITGVPTLIIKSGGKYYRYVGRLDVPRAEYLIANLTNQPAPERPFNANYKLDTMQCLQCHQPTEQQKKLLPPYVLERLNTTLPPPSTYSCTSCCHK
;
A
#
# COMPACT_ATOMS: atom_id res chain seq x y z
N MET A 1 81.11 -47.03 -9.81
CA MET A 1 80.38 -46.60 -11.03
C MET A 1 78.89 -46.93 -10.87
N LYS A 2 78.02 -46.04 -11.36
CA LYS A 2 76.53 -46.01 -11.34
C LYS A 2 75.87 -45.58 -10.00
N ASN A 3 75.24 -44.39 -9.90
CA ASN A 3 73.93 -43.94 -10.46
C ASN A 3 72.77 -44.85 -9.98
N ARG A 4 71.62 -44.41 -9.45
CA ARG A 4 70.81 -43.21 -9.73
C ARG A 4 69.58 -43.17 -8.79
N ILE A 5 69.17 -41.95 -8.40
CA ILE A 5 67.79 -41.40 -8.37
C ILE A 5 66.64 -42.31 -7.87
N LEU A 6 66.04 -41.95 -6.72
CA LEU A 6 64.61 -42.21 -6.47
C LEU A 6 64.01 -41.12 -5.56
N LEU A 7 63.88 -39.91 -6.09
CA LEU A 7 63.05 -38.83 -5.53
C LEU A 7 61.87 -38.64 -6.49
N GLY A 8 60.68 -39.12 -6.12
CA GLY A 8 59.50 -38.89 -6.95
C GLY A 8 58.40 -39.93 -6.77
N ALA A 9 57.69 -39.87 -5.63
CA ALA A 9 56.36 -40.49 -5.52
C ALA A 9 55.50 -39.86 -4.41
N GLY A 10 56.12 -39.30 -3.36
CA GLY A 10 55.36 -38.80 -2.20
C GLY A 10 54.75 -37.39 -2.33
N PHE A 11 55.22 -36.56 -3.26
CA PHE A 11 54.84 -35.13 -3.28
C PHE A 11 53.67 -34.78 -4.22
N ILE A 12 53.35 -35.67 -5.18
CA ILE A 12 52.26 -35.42 -6.15
C ILE A 12 50.88 -35.73 -5.55
N ILE A 13 50.80 -36.61 -4.56
CA ILE A 13 49.52 -36.97 -3.92
C ILE A 13 49.00 -35.84 -3.01
N PHE A 14 49.88 -35.00 -2.46
CA PHE A 14 49.48 -33.90 -1.56
C PHE A 14 48.97 -32.66 -2.31
N LEU A 15 49.33 -32.48 -3.58
CA LEU A 15 48.88 -31.35 -4.42
C LEU A 15 47.53 -31.60 -5.12
N GLY A 16 47.07 -32.85 -5.18
CA GLY A 16 45.78 -33.22 -5.80
C GLY A 16 44.55 -33.03 -4.90
N ILE A 17 44.74 -32.99 -3.57
CA ILE A 17 43.62 -32.93 -2.60
C ILE A 17 43.20 -31.47 -2.29
N LEU A 18 44.05 -30.48 -2.60
CA LEU A 18 43.78 -29.07 -2.33
C LEU A 18 42.94 -28.36 -3.41
N ILE A 19 42.63 -29.02 -4.53
CA ILE A 19 41.88 -28.41 -5.65
C ILE A 19 40.36 -28.65 -5.53
N LEU A 20 39.89 -29.54 -4.65
CA LEU A 20 38.45 -29.84 -4.50
C LEU A 20 37.68 -28.91 -3.54
N PHE A 21 38.35 -27.96 -2.87
CA PHE A 21 37.69 -26.95 -2.03
C PHE A 21 37.63 -25.56 -2.66
N SER A 22 37.77 -25.45 -3.99
CA SER A 22 37.31 -24.25 -4.72
C SER A 22 35.78 -24.30 -4.84
N GLY A 23 35.10 -24.38 -3.70
CA GLY A 23 33.68 -24.11 -3.62
C GLY A 23 33.46 -22.67 -4.04
N CYS A 24 33.04 -22.46 -5.29
CA CYS A 24 32.45 -21.21 -5.71
C CYS A 24 31.14 -21.06 -4.92
N THR A 25 31.20 -20.42 -3.75
CA THR A 25 30.00 -19.87 -3.14
C THR A 25 29.59 -18.72 -4.05
N ASN A 26 28.73 -19.01 -5.03
CA ASN A 26 27.90 -17.98 -5.61
C ASN A 26 27.17 -17.33 -4.42
N PRO A 27 27.36 -16.03 -4.14
CA PRO A 27 26.39 -15.35 -3.33
C PRO A 27 25.10 -15.43 -4.15
N LEU A 28 24.25 -16.41 -3.83
CA LEU A 28 22.85 -16.32 -4.17
C LEU A 28 22.42 -15.02 -3.53
N ASN A 29 22.44 -13.94 -4.34
CA ASN A 29 21.66 -12.77 -4.10
C ASN A 29 20.20 -13.23 -4.23
N ASN A 30 19.76 -13.96 -3.20
CA ASN A 30 18.37 -14.09 -2.85
C ASN A 30 17.96 -12.68 -2.43
N SER A 31 17.74 -11.84 -3.43
CA SER A 31 16.84 -10.70 -3.33
C SER A 31 15.47 -11.31 -3.07
N VAL A 32 15.24 -11.73 -1.83
CA VAL A 32 13.91 -12.02 -1.32
C VAL A 32 13.16 -10.73 -1.57
N LYS A 33 12.32 -10.71 -2.62
CA LYS A 33 11.36 -9.62 -2.82
C LYS A 33 10.42 -9.71 -1.63
N ASN A 34 10.74 -8.98 -0.57
CA ASN A 34 9.91 -8.86 0.61
C ASN A 34 8.63 -8.14 0.18
N ASN A 35 7.63 -8.91 -0.26
CA ASN A 35 6.32 -8.41 -0.67
C ASN A 35 5.43 -8.11 0.55
N HIS A 36 6.03 -7.66 1.66
CA HIS A 36 5.33 -7.34 2.90
C HIS A 36 5.43 -5.84 3.18
N VAL A 37 4.45 -5.32 3.89
CA VAL A 37 4.43 -3.93 4.38
C VAL A 37 5.48 -3.78 5.49
N GLU A 38 6.57 -3.06 5.25
CA GLU A 38 7.54 -2.77 6.31
C GLU A 38 7.00 -1.69 7.26
N SER A 39 6.36 -0.66 6.71
CA SER A 39 5.72 0.39 7.50
C SER A 39 4.81 1.28 6.64
N ILE A 40 3.79 1.87 7.25
CA ILE A 40 2.92 2.87 6.62
C ILE A 40 2.94 4.16 7.45
N GLN A 41 3.10 5.30 6.81
CA GLN A 41 3.10 6.63 7.45
C GLN A 41 2.04 7.52 6.82
N TYR A 42 1.14 8.07 7.63
CA TYR A 42 0.14 9.03 7.21
C TYR A 42 0.45 10.39 7.82
N PHE A 43 0.80 11.35 6.98
CA PHE A 43 1.13 12.72 7.37
C PHE A 43 -0.08 13.62 7.17
N TYR A 44 -0.48 14.33 8.23
CA TYR A 44 -1.71 15.11 8.24
C TYR A 44 -1.61 16.38 9.11
N LEU A 45 -2.64 17.23 9.00
CA LEU A 45 -2.92 18.32 9.91
C LEU A 45 -4.37 18.21 10.42
N PRO A 46 -4.64 18.40 11.73
CA PRO A 46 -5.99 18.24 12.29
C PRO A 46 -7.04 19.16 11.68
N THR A 47 -6.64 20.35 11.23
CA THR A 47 -7.54 21.38 10.68
C THR A 47 -7.57 21.41 9.15
N CYS A 48 -6.89 20.49 8.47
CA CYS A 48 -6.87 20.46 7.02
C CYS A 48 -8.13 19.77 6.47
N PRO A 49 -8.98 20.44 5.67
CA PRO A 49 -10.21 19.84 5.13
C PRO A 49 -9.96 18.56 4.33
N ASN A 50 -8.86 18.51 3.57
CA ASN A 50 -8.48 17.32 2.81
C ASN A 50 -8.04 16.16 3.71
N CYS A 51 -7.39 16.43 4.85
CA CYS A 51 -7.02 15.41 5.83
C CYS A 51 -8.26 14.86 6.54
N ILE A 52 -9.16 15.74 7.00
CA ILE A 52 -10.42 15.35 7.66
C ILE A 52 -11.23 14.44 6.73
N ALA A 53 -11.33 14.79 5.44
CA ALA A 53 -12.04 13.97 4.45
C ALA A 53 -11.34 12.63 4.14
N THR A 54 -10.04 12.51 4.38
CA THR A 54 -9.24 11.30 4.10
C THR A 54 -9.18 10.37 5.32
N GLU A 55 -9.31 10.89 6.53
CA GLU A 55 -9.23 10.14 7.78
C GLU A 55 -10.08 8.87 7.83
N PRO A 56 -11.37 8.89 7.41
CA PRO A 56 -12.20 7.70 7.45
C PRO A 56 -11.69 6.58 6.53
N PHE A 57 -11.03 6.94 5.43
CA PHE A 57 -10.41 5.98 4.52
C PHE A 57 -9.12 5.39 5.12
N ILE A 58 -8.33 6.19 5.84
CA ILE A 58 -7.16 5.68 6.60
C ILE A 58 -7.61 4.64 7.62
N SER A 59 -8.62 4.95 8.44
CA SER A 59 -9.16 3.98 9.41
C SER A 59 -9.77 2.74 8.75
N TYR A 60 -10.35 2.88 7.56
CA TYR A 60 -10.83 1.74 6.77
C TYR A 60 -9.68 0.82 6.35
N LEU A 61 -8.57 1.38 5.87
CA LEU A 61 -7.39 0.60 5.49
C LEU A 61 -6.85 -0.20 6.67
N GLU A 62 -6.70 0.45 7.84
CA GLU A 62 -6.22 -0.22 9.07
C GLU A 62 -7.08 -1.43 9.42
N LYS A 63 -8.41 -1.27 9.39
CA LYS A 63 -9.35 -2.34 9.77
C LYS A 63 -9.45 -3.45 8.74
N LYS A 64 -9.58 -3.11 7.46
CA LYS A 64 -9.79 -4.09 6.39
C LYS A 64 -8.56 -4.95 6.15
N TYR A 65 -7.39 -4.31 6.15
CA TYR A 65 -6.14 -4.96 5.78
C TYR A 65 -5.30 -5.40 6.99
N ASP A 66 -5.81 -5.19 8.21
CA ASP A 66 -5.10 -5.45 9.46
C ASP A 66 -3.69 -4.85 9.48
N VAL A 67 -3.58 -3.61 8.97
CA VAL A 67 -2.31 -2.88 8.88
C VAL A 67 -2.25 -1.75 9.91
N LYS A 68 -1.07 -1.53 10.48
CA LYS A 68 -0.82 -0.38 11.35
C LYS A 68 -0.38 0.84 10.54
N ILE A 69 -1.11 1.95 10.63
CA ILE A 69 -0.72 3.23 10.01
C ILE A 69 -0.20 4.17 11.10
N ASN A 70 0.99 4.73 10.87
CA ASN A 70 1.57 5.71 11.78
C ASN A 70 1.06 7.10 11.43
N HIS A 71 0.18 7.64 12.27
CA HIS A 71 -0.40 8.97 12.11
C HIS A 71 0.57 10.04 12.61
N ILE A 72 1.02 10.93 11.71
CA ILE A 72 2.05 11.93 11.97
C ILE A 72 1.49 13.32 11.70
N ASN A 73 1.15 14.04 12.78
CA ASN A 73 0.75 15.44 12.70
C ASN A 73 1.97 16.31 12.37
N VAL A 74 2.02 16.89 11.16
CA VAL A 74 3.14 17.73 10.71
C VAL A 74 3.19 19.11 11.38
N GLY A 75 2.10 19.53 12.04
CA GLY A 75 2.04 20.75 12.83
C GLY A 75 2.71 20.61 14.20
N ASN A 76 2.98 19.37 14.66
CA ASN A 76 3.73 19.15 15.89
C ASN A 76 5.23 19.36 15.65
N SER A 77 5.87 20.22 16.45
CA SER A 77 7.28 20.55 16.35
C SER A 77 8.20 19.34 16.47
N SER A 78 7.84 18.34 17.28
CA SER A 78 8.61 17.10 17.45
C SER A 78 8.70 16.27 16.16
N ASN A 79 7.70 16.38 15.28
CA ASN A 79 7.62 15.62 14.03
C ASN A 79 8.33 16.32 12.86
N ARG A 80 8.87 17.53 13.05
CA ARG A 80 9.51 18.30 11.97
C ARG A 80 10.69 17.55 11.33
N LYS A 81 11.50 16.86 12.14
CA LYS A 81 12.62 16.04 11.64
C LYS A 81 12.12 14.86 10.80
N ILE A 82 11.04 14.22 11.22
CA ILE A 82 10.44 13.08 10.52
C ILE A 82 9.83 13.55 9.19
N ALA A 83 9.04 14.63 9.20
CA ALA A 83 8.47 15.21 7.98
C ALA A 83 9.56 15.63 6.97
N LYS A 84 10.68 16.18 7.45
CA LYS A 84 11.84 16.51 6.61
C LYS A 84 12.52 15.25 6.06
N HIS A 85 12.73 14.23 6.88
CA HIS A 85 13.32 12.95 6.44
C HIS A 85 12.51 12.31 5.31
N TYR A 86 11.18 12.33 5.42
CA TYR A 86 10.27 11.85 4.39
C TYR A 86 9.97 12.88 3.29
N ASN A 87 10.66 14.02 3.25
CA ASN A 87 10.47 15.10 2.27
C ASN A 87 8.97 15.44 2.03
N ILE A 88 8.24 15.65 3.12
CA ILE A 88 6.79 15.93 3.08
C ILE A 88 6.58 17.38 2.65
N THR A 89 5.97 17.57 1.48
CA THR A 89 5.69 18.90 0.88
C THR A 89 4.22 19.32 1.01
N GLY A 90 3.33 18.40 1.41
CA GLY A 90 1.90 18.65 1.53
C GLY A 90 1.16 17.54 2.27
N VAL A 91 -0.08 17.80 2.66
CA VAL A 91 -0.96 16.86 3.36
C VAL A 91 -2.35 16.81 2.70
N PRO A 92 -3.08 15.67 2.79
CA PRO A 92 -2.63 14.39 3.36
C PRO A 92 -1.55 13.74 2.49
N THR A 93 -0.59 13.05 3.10
CA THR A 93 0.39 12.21 2.38
C THR A 93 0.45 10.84 3.03
N LEU A 94 0.29 9.78 2.26
CA LEU A 94 0.49 8.40 2.70
C LEU A 94 1.76 7.83 2.07
N ILE A 95 2.64 7.25 2.87
CA ILE A 95 3.86 6.58 2.42
C ILE A 95 3.82 5.13 2.89
N ILE A 96 4.07 4.20 1.96
CA ILE A 96 4.20 2.77 2.24
C ILE A 96 5.64 2.37 1.94
N LYS A 97 6.32 1.77 2.90
CA LYS A 97 7.64 1.18 2.73
C LYS A 97 7.51 -0.32 2.52
N SER A 98 8.08 -0.84 1.44
CA SER A 98 8.10 -2.29 1.16
C SER A 98 9.26 -2.64 0.23
N GLY A 99 10.00 -3.70 0.56
CA GLY A 99 11.14 -4.17 -0.22
C GLY A 99 12.21 -3.10 -0.42
N GLY A 100 12.46 -2.26 0.59
CA GLY A 100 13.40 -1.14 0.50
C GLY A 100 12.94 0.04 -0.38
N LYS A 101 11.72 0.03 -0.91
CA LYS A 101 11.14 1.12 -1.71
C LYS A 101 10.10 1.90 -0.92
N TYR A 102 9.93 3.17 -1.29
CA TYR A 102 8.88 4.05 -0.79
C TYR A 102 7.85 4.31 -1.88
N TYR A 103 6.60 3.98 -1.60
CA TYR A 103 5.44 4.30 -2.44
C TYR A 103 4.70 5.46 -1.79
N ARG A 104 4.54 6.56 -2.53
CA ARG A 104 3.98 7.81 -2.01
C ARG A 104 2.68 8.15 -2.72
N TYR A 105 1.68 8.54 -1.93
CA TYR A 105 0.40 9.03 -2.39
C TYR A 105 0.12 10.39 -1.77
N VAL A 106 -0.12 11.42 -2.58
CA VAL A 106 -0.20 12.82 -2.11
C VAL A 106 -1.56 13.44 -2.45
N GLY A 107 -2.24 13.92 -1.41
CA GLY A 107 -3.50 14.60 -1.50
C GLY A 107 -4.71 13.66 -1.46
N ARG A 108 -5.87 14.25 -1.20
CA ARG A 108 -7.15 13.54 -1.00
C ARG A 108 -7.53 12.61 -2.17
N LEU A 109 -7.16 12.99 -3.39
CA LEU A 109 -7.49 12.22 -4.60
C LEU A 109 -6.47 11.13 -4.93
N ASP A 110 -5.32 11.09 -4.27
CA ASP A 110 -4.29 10.11 -4.57
C ASP A 110 -4.14 9.06 -3.47
N VAL A 111 -4.25 9.48 -2.20
CA VAL A 111 -4.19 8.57 -1.03
C VAL A 111 -5.08 7.33 -1.19
N PRO A 112 -6.32 7.42 -1.71
CA PRO A 112 -7.15 6.24 -1.94
C PRO A 112 -6.55 5.16 -2.86
N ARG A 113 -5.65 5.53 -3.79
CA ARG A 113 -5.00 4.55 -4.67
C ARG A 113 -4.06 3.60 -3.93
N ALA A 114 -3.67 3.93 -2.70
CA ALA A 114 -2.81 3.10 -1.87
C ALA A 114 -3.44 1.74 -1.50
N GLU A 115 -4.77 1.63 -1.53
CA GLU A 115 -5.48 0.38 -1.23
C GLU A 115 -5.00 -0.78 -2.13
N TYR A 116 -4.78 -0.50 -3.42
CA TYR A 116 -4.29 -1.50 -4.37
C TYR A 116 -2.94 -2.10 -3.95
N LEU A 117 -2.03 -1.24 -3.51
CA LEU A 117 -0.72 -1.67 -3.07
C LEU A 117 -0.83 -2.43 -1.75
N ILE A 118 -1.61 -1.93 -0.80
CA ILE A 118 -1.81 -2.59 0.50
C ILE A 118 -2.42 -3.97 0.30
N ALA A 119 -3.50 -4.09 -0.49
CA ALA A 119 -4.13 -5.37 -0.80
C ALA A 119 -3.14 -6.38 -1.40
N ASN A 120 -2.33 -5.94 -2.36
CA ASN A 120 -1.30 -6.78 -2.95
C ASN A 120 -0.21 -7.20 -1.94
N LEU A 121 0.23 -6.29 -1.07
CA LEU A 121 1.26 -6.57 -0.06
C LEU A 121 0.74 -7.41 1.12
N THR A 122 -0.57 -7.44 1.36
CA THR A 122 -1.20 -8.28 2.39
C THR A 122 -1.81 -9.56 1.82
N ASN A 123 -1.63 -9.84 0.52
CA ASN A 123 -2.25 -10.96 -0.20
C ASN A 123 -3.78 -11.03 -0.01
N GLN A 124 -4.42 -9.87 0.11
CA GLN A 124 -5.87 -9.75 0.21
C GLN A 124 -6.47 -9.30 -1.12
N PRO A 125 -7.77 -9.55 -1.36
CA PRO A 125 -8.41 -9.17 -2.60
C PRO A 125 -8.26 -7.66 -2.86
N ALA A 126 -7.89 -7.34 -4.10
CA ALA A 126 -7.92 -5.97 -4.59
C ALA A 126 -9.33 -5.39 -4.45
N PRO A 127 -9.48 -4.07 -4.31
CA PRO A 127 -10.80 -3.45 -4.26
C PRO A 127 -11.60 -3.78 -5.53
N GLU A 128 -12.87 -4.16 -5.36
CA GLU A 128 -13.76 -4.60 -6.44
C GLU A 128 -13.98 -3.54 -7.52
N ARG A 129 -13.69 -2.26 -7.24
CA ARG A 129 -13.78 -1.18 -8.20
C ARG A 129 -12.56 -0.25 -8.15
N PRO A 130 -12.02 0.15 -9.31
CA PRO A 130 -10.91 1.08 -9.38
C PRO A 130 -11.27 2.46 -8.87
N PHE A 131 -10.39 2.98 -8.02
CA PHE A 131 -10.44 4.35 -7.56
C PHE A 131 -10.31 5.29 -8.76
N ASN A 132 -11.40 5.96 -9.11
CA ASN A 132 -11.39 7.00 -10.14
C ASN A 132 -11.24 8.38 -9.48
N ALA A 133 -10.05 8.96 -9.63
CA ALA A 133 -9.67 10.27 -9.08
C ALA A 133 -10.43 11.46 -9.68
N ASN A 134 -11.29 11.25 -10.69
CA ASN A 134 -12.10 12.30 -11.31
C ASN A 134 -13.41 12.61 -10.57
N TYR A 135 -13.74 11.90 -9.49
CA TYR A 135 -14.99 12.11 -8.79
C TYR A 135 -14.78 12.87 -7.46
N LYS A 136 -15.12 14.17 -7.48
CA LYS A 136 -15.49 14.88 -6.26
C LYS A 136 -16.71 14.19 -5.68
N LEU A 137 -16.55 13.42 -4.61
CA LEU A 137 -17.68 12.94 -3.83
C LEU A 137 -17.71 13.64 -2.47
N ASP A 138 -18.79 14.35 -2.23
CA ASP A 138 -19.22 14.80 -0.91
C ASP A 138 -19.98 13.64 -0.25
N THR A 139 -19.50 13.19 0.91
CA THR A 139 -20.10 12.11 1.69
C THR A 139 -21.57 12.40 2.04
N MET A 140 -21.96 13.67 2.13
CA MET A 140 -23.34 14.09 2.38
C MET A 140 -24.30 13.78 1.22
N GLN A 141 -23.84 13.88 -0.04
CA GLN A 141 -24.64 13.48 -1.21
C GLN A 141 -24.85 11.96 -1.26
N CYS A 142 -23.91 11.19 -0.70
CA CYS A 142 -24.04 9.74 -0.63
C CYS A 142 -25.11 9.28 0.37
N LEU A 143 -25.14 9.90 1.56
CA LEU A 143 -26.15 9.62 2.59
C LEU A 143 -27.56 9.97 2.11
N GLN A 144 -27.71 11.00 1.27
CA GLN A 144 -28.98 11.37 0.64
C GLN A 144 -29.48 10.36 -0.41
N CYS A 145 -28.61 9.67 -1.18
CA CYS A 145 -29.03 8.63 -2.15
C CYS A 145 -29.50 7.34 -1.43
N HIS A 146 -28.98 7.04 -0.23
CA HIS A 146 -29.29 5.80 0.50
C HIS A 146 -30.53 5.88 1.42
N GLN A 147 -30.93 7.07 1.86
CA GLN A 147 -32.13 7.27 2.68
C GLN A 147 -32.90 8.53 2.25
N PRO A 148 -33.40 8.60 0.99
CA PRO A 148 -34.13 9.77 0.53
C PRO A 148 -35.49 9.88 1.24
N THR A 149 -35.85 11.10 1.64
CA THR A 149 -37.21 11.42 2.11
C THR A 149 -38.24 11.16 1.01
N GLU A 150 -39.51 10.97 1.38
CA GLU A 150 -40.61 10.78 0.42
C GLU A 150 -40.73 11.92 -0.59
N GLN A 151 -40.41 13.16 -0.18
CA GLN A 151 -40.40 14.31 -1.08
C GLN A 151 -39.25 14.24 -2.09
N GLN A 152 -38.08 13.76 -1.68
CA GLN A 152 -36.94 13.57 -2.57
C GLN A 152 -37.19 12.43 -3.56
N LYS A 153 -37.83 11.34 -3.14
CA LYS A 153 -38.21 10.23 -4.04
C LYS A 153 -39.07 10.71 -5.23
N LYS A 154 -39.97 11.67 -5.01
CA LYS A 154 -40.80 12.26 -6.09
C LYS A 154 -40.02 13.01 -7.16
N LEU A 155 -38.78 13.40 -6.87
CA LEU A 155 -37.90 14.13 -7.78
C LEU A 155 -36.88 13.20 -8.48
N LEU A 156 -36.84 11.91 -8.11
CA LEU A 156 -35.90 10.95 -8.68
C LEU A 156 -36.45 10.32 -9.97
N PRO A 157 -35.58 10.04 -10.97
CA PRO A 157 -35.99 9.31 -12.16
C PRO A 157 -36.50 7.90 -11.84
N PRO A 158 -37.44 7.34 -12.63
CA PRO A 158 -38.02 6.02 -12.37
C PRO A 158 -36.98 4.89 -12.22
N TYR A 159 -35.92 4.90 -13.03
CA TYR A 159 -34.84 3.91 -12.99
C TYR A 159 -33.98 3.97 -11.70
N VAL A 160 -34.03 5.08 -10.96
CA VAL A 160 -33.36 5.22 -9.65
C VAL A 160 -34.24 4.65 -8.55
N LEU A 161 -35.55 4.89 -8.61
CA LEU A 161 -36.52 4.38 -7.63
C LEU A 161 -36.56 2.85 -7.60
N GLU A 162 -36.40 2.20 -8.76
CA GLU A 162 -36.35 0.74 -8.90
C GLU A 162 -35.14 0.13 -8.16
N ARG A 163 -34.02 0.85 -8.09
CA ARG A 163 -32.78 0.38 -7.45
C ARG A 163 -32.75 0.58 -5.93
N LEU A 164 -33.59 1.46 -5.37
CA LEU A 164 -33.67 1.72 -3.93
C LEU A 164 -34.15 0.52 -3.10
N ASN A 165 -34.90 -0.40 -3.72
CA ASN A 165 -35.46 -1.59 -3.06
C ASN A 165 -34.60 -2.85 -3.25
N THR A 166 -33.46 -2.74 -3.94
CA THR A 166 -32.52 -3.86 -4.05
C THR A 166 -31.77 -3.99 -2.72
N THR A 167 -31.84 -5.16 -2.09
CA THR A 167 -31.19 -5.51 -0.81
C THR A 167 -29.67 -5.64 -0.97
N LEU A 168 -29.04 -4.60 -1.50
CA LEU A 168 -27.60 -4.42 -1.42
C LEU A 168 -27.32 -3.63 -0.13
N PRO A 169 -26.71 -4.25 0.90
CA PRO A 169 -26.23 -3.47 2.03
C PRO A 169 -25.31 -2.37 1.49
N PRO A 170 -25.41 -1.13 2.01
CA PRO A 170 -24.68 0.00 1.45
C PRO A 170 -23.20 -0.36 1.30
N PRO A 171 -22.55 -0.09 0.15
CA PRO A 171 -21.16 -0.44 0.02
C PRO A 171 -20.36 0.37 1.04
N SER A 172 -19.66 -0.34 1.92
CA SER A 172 -18.43 0.20 2.50
C SER A 172 -17.51 0.55 1.34
N THR A 173 -16.91 1.73 1.37
CA THR A 173 -16.03 2.37 0.36
C THR A 173 -16.69 3.44 -0.49
N TYR A 174 -16.49 4.68 -0.01
CA TYR A 174 -16.38 6.00 -0.66
C TYR A 174 -16.41 6.13 -2.21
N SER A 175 -17.31 5.45 -2.93
CA SER A 175 -17.55 5.65 -4.37
C SER A 175 -19.03 5.45 -4.74
N CYS A 176 -19.86 6.44 -4.43
CA CYS A 176 -21.30 6.42 -4.73
C CYS A 176 -21.59 6.63 -6.24
N THR A 177 -20.56 6.72 -7.07
CA THR A 177 -20.65 6.82 -8.54
C THR A 177 -21.05 5.54 -9.23
N SER A 178 -20.89 4.36 -8.61
CA SER A 178 -21.23 3.10 -9.29
C SER A 178 -22.64 2.58 -8.98
N CYS A 179 -23.37 3.20 -8.05
CA CYS A 179 -24.76 2.80 -7.73
C CYS A 179 -25.81 3.74 -8.35
N CYS A 180 -25.61 5.06 -8.34
CA CYS A 180 -26.63 6.00 -8.82
C CYS A 180 -26.46 6.40 -10.32
N HIS A 181 -25.30 6.15 -10.95
CA HIS A 181 -25.05 6.48 -12.37
C HIS A 181 -24.47 5.30 -13.18
N LYS A 182 -25.36 4.38 -13.56
CA LYS A 182 -25.38 3.77 -14.89
C LYS A 182 -26.76 3.99 -15.45
#